data_AF-U2PAG2-F1
#
_entry.id   AF-U2PAG2-F1
#
_cell.length_a   1.000
_cell.length_b   1.000
_cell.length_c   1.000
_cell.angle_alpha   90.00
_cell.angle_beta   90.00
_cell.angle_gamma   90.00
#
_symmetry.space_group_name_H-M   'P 1'
#
loop_
_entity.id
_entity.type
_entity.pdbx_description
1 polymer ?
#
loop_
_entity_poly.entity_id
_entity_poly.type
_entity_poly.pdbx_seq_one_letter_code
_entity_poly.pdbx_strand_id
1 'polypeptide(L)'
;MINSRKLFDDSEKAHPITEDEMIKIEKIHGTVLLIGAEDDVLWDTAKYMRRMKQRMKEHSHTCRLDYVIYEHGTHFVFPESMLKTMLPIGSGIFMKLAFQAARKYPKECQSARMDIDQRVRNAVAEWKSTER
;
A
#
# COMPACT_ATOMS: atom_id res chain seq x y z
N MET A 1 -19.89 4.45 -2.27
CA MET A 1 -18.68 3.96 -1.59
C MET A 1 -18.38 4.94 -0.48
N ILE A 2 -18.20 4.49 0.77
CA ILE A 2 -17.89 5.39 1.89
C ILE A 2 -16.49 5.94 1.62
N ASN A 3 -16.41 7.24 1.28
CA ASN A 3 -15.16 7.98 1.18
C ASN A 3 -14.76 8.39 2.60
N SER A 4 -14.10 7.48 3.32
CA SER A 4 -13.67 7.74 4.70
C SER A 4 -12.47 8.67 4.79
N ARG A 5 -11.82 9.03 3.68
CA ARG A 5 -10.63 9.89 3.70
C ARG A 5 -10.85 11.20 4.45
N LYS A 6 -12.02 11.82 4.24
CA LYS A 6 -12.40 13.04 4.96
C LYS A 6 -12.42 12.84 6.49
N LEU A 7 -12.93 11.70 6.97
CA LEU A 7 -12.96 11.41 8.40
C LEU A 7 -11.54 11.34 8.97
N PHE A 8 -10.62 10.67 8.28
CA PHE A 8 -9.23 10.57 8.71
C PHE A 8 -8.50 11.93 8.66
N ASP A 9 -8.71 12.71 7.59
CA ASP A 9 -8.12 14.03 7.45
C ASP A 9 -8.65 15.01 8.51
N ASP A 10 -9.96 15.01 8.78
CA ASP A 10 -10.57 15.83 9.82
C ASP A 10 -10.10 15.41 11.22
N SER A 11 -9.98 14.11 11.48
CA SER A 11 -9.49 13.57 12.76
C SER A 11 -8.06 14.02 13.03
N GLU A 12 -7.17 13.88 12.04
CA GLU A 12 -5.77 14.29 12.18
C GLU A 12 -5.59 15.81 12.26
N LYS A 13 -6.48 16.57 11.63
CA LYS A 13 -6.52 18.04 11.78
C LYS A 13 -6.96 18.46 13.18
N ALA A 14 -7.94 17.76 13.75
CA ALA A 14 -8.44 18.04 15.10
C ALA A 14 -7.44 17.60 16.19
N HIS A 15 -6.70 16.53 15.94
CA HIS A 15 -5.67 15.99 16.82
C HIS A 15 -4.44 15.58 16.01
N PRO A 16 -3.44 16.48 15.87
CA PRO A 16 -2.20 16.15 15.18
C PRO A 16 -1.50 14.97 15.83
N ILE A 17 -1.07 14.00 15.02
CA ILE A 17 -0.46 12.76 15.51
C ILE A 17 0.82 13.08 16.31
N THR A 18 0.87 12.55 17.53
CA THR A 18 2.03 12.63 18.44
C THR A 18 3.00 11.46 18.25
N GLU A 19 4.23 11.58 18.76
CA GLU A 19 5.24 10.50 18.67
C GLU A 19 4.81 9.16 19.31
N ASP A 20 3.93 9.21 20.31
CA ASP A 20 3.40 8.01 20.97
C ASP A 20 2.35 7.29 20.11
N GLU A 21 1.66 8.03 19.26
CA GLU A 21 0.65 7.51 18.33
C GLU A 21 1.26 7.05 17.00
N MET A 22 2.53 7.39 16.75
CA MET A 22 3.27 6.92 15.58
C MET A 22 3.77 5.49 15.77
N ILE A 23 3.50 4.65 14.78
CA ILE A 23 4.14 3.33 14.65
C ILE A 23 5.62 3.55 14.33
N LYS A 24 6.47 3.01 15.20
CA LYS A 24 7.93 3.15 15.17
C LYS A 24 8.56 2.15 14.19
N ILE A 25 8.31 2.34 12.89
CA ILE A 25 8.74 1.42 11.83
C ILE A 25 10.27 1.29 11.73
N GLU A 26 11.03 2.29 12.19
CA GLU A 26 12.49 2.28 12.26
C GLU A 26 13.01 1.20 13.22
N LYS A 27 12.18 0.76 14.17
CA LYS A 27 12.49 -0.31 15.11
C LYS A 27 12.20 -1.70 14.56
N ILE A 28 11.70 -1.83 13.34
CA ILE A 28 11.49 -3.13 12.71
C ILE A 28 12.84 -3.68 12.26
N HIS A 29 13.23 -4.84 12.81
CA HIS A 29 14.47 -5.53 12.46
C HIS A 29 14.23 -6.52 11.33
N GLY A 30 13.92 -6.01 10.13
CA GLY A 30 13.62 -6.84 8.98
C GLY A 30 13.35 -6.04 7.72
N THR A 31 12.58 -6.63 6.82
CA THR A 31 12.16 -5.99 5.57
C THR A 31 10.75 -5.44 5.71
N VAL A 32 10.55 -4.19 5.31
CA VAL A 32 9.24 -3.53 5.25
C VAL A 32 8.98 -3.14 3.80
N LEU A 33 7.83 -3.57 3.27
CA LEU A 33 7.33 -3.11 1.97
C LEU A 33 6.15 -2.17 2.19
N LEU A 34 6.30 -0.90 1.82
CA LEU A 34 5.22 0.07 1.83
C LEU A 34 4.65 0.21 0.41
N ILE A 35 3.42 -0.22 0.20
CA ILE A 35 2.78 -0.24 -1.12
C ILE A 35 1.45 0.51 -1.01
N GLY A 36 1.25 1.50 -1.86
CA GLY A 36 0.03 2.31 -1.84
C GLY A 36 -0.25 3.03 -3.15
N ALA A 37 -1.37 3.75 -3.20
CA ALA A 37 -1.77 4.55 -4.35
C ALA A 37 -2.26 5.94 -3.93
N GLU A 38 -2.10 6.94 -4.81
CA GLU A 38 -2.60 8.32 -4.60
C GLU A 38 -4.13 8.39 -4.62
N ASP A 39 -4.76 7.52 -5.41
CA ASP A 39 -6.21 7.43 -5.60
C ASP A 39 -6.93 6.56 -4.55
N ASP A 40 -6.28 6.31 -3.42
CA ASP A 40 -6.92 5.72 -2.25
C ASP A 40 -7.98 6.67 -1.67
N VAL A 41 -9.22 6.17 -1.62
CA VAL A 41 -10.40 6.90 -1.15
C VAL A 41 -10.82 6.53 0.27
N LEU A 42 -10.18 5.53 0.89
CA LEU A 42 -10.45 5.19 2.28
C LEU A 42 -9.66 6.06 3.24
N TRP A 43 -8.38 6.28 2.95
CA TRP A 43 -7.51 7.23 3.65
C TRP A 43 -6.37 7.69 2.75
N ASP A 44 -5.63 8.72 3.15
CA ASP A 44 -4.50 9.23 2.38
C ASP A 44 -3.24 8.38 2.58
N THR A 45 -3.21 7.22 1.91
CA THR A 45 -2.10 6.26 2.01
C THR A 45 -0.77 6.90 1.61
N ALA A 46 -0.76 7.73 0.56
CA ALA A 46 0.45 8.39 0.08
C ALA A 46 1.03 9.37 1.11
N LYS A 47 0.18 10.16 1.81
CA LYS A 47 0.60 11.01 2.94
C LYS A 47 1.27 10.19 4.04
N TYR A 48 0.66 9.07 4.44
CA TYR A 48 1.21 8.23 5.51
C TYR A 48 2.51 7.54 5.12
N MET A 49 2.62 7.05 3.88
CA MET A 49 3.87 6.47 3.37
C MET A 49 5.00 7.49 3.29
N ARG A 50 4.71 8.73 2.88
CA ARG A 50 5.71 9.81 2.89
C ARG A 50 6.20 10.11 4.30
N ARG A 51 5.32 10.13 5.30
CA ARG A 51 5.68 10.28 6.72
C ARG A 51 6.57 9.13 7.21
N MET A 52 6.19 7.90 6.92
CA MET A 52 6.98 6.71 7.24
C MET A 52 8.38 6.79 6.61
N LYS A 53 8.48 7.13 5.33
CA LYS A 53 9.77 7.34 4.65
C LYS A 53 10.61 8.45 5.30
N GLN A 54 9.99 9.54 5.71
CA GLN A 54 10.70 10.64 6.37
C GLN A 54 11.25 10.19 7.72
N ARG A 55 10.45 9.48 8.52
CA ARG A 55 10.89 8.88 9.78
C ARG A 55 12.10 7.97 9.62
N MET A 56 12.13 7.14 8.58
CA MET A 56 13.28 6.28 8.29
C MET A 56 14.56 7.07 7.96
N LYS A 57 14.46 8.30 7.43
CA LYS A 57 15.63 9.15 7.21
C LYS A 57 16.12 9.82 8.50
N GLU A 58 15.22 10.11 9.42
CA GLU A 58 15.49 10.88 10.63
C GLU A 58 16.01 10.03 11.78
N HIS A 59 15.75 8.72 11.75
CA HIS A 59 16.15 7.80 12.82
C HIS A 59 17.12 6.73 12.30
N SER A 60 18.11 6.36 13.12
CA SER A 60 18.98 5.22 12.83
C SER A 60 18.19 3.91 12.85
N HIS A 61 18.38 3.07 11.84
CA HIS A 61 17.72 1.77 11.74
C HIS A 61 18.57 0.75 10.97
N THR A 62 18.27 -0.53 11.16
CA THR A 62 18.77 -1.63 10.32
C THR A 62 17.69 -2.16 9.37
N CYS A 63 16.49 -1.59 9.42
CA CYS A 63 15.36 -1.97 8.58
C CYS A 63 15.69 -1.82 7.09
N ARG A 64 15.36 -2.83 6.29
CA ARG A 64 15.37 -2.74 4.83
C ARG A 64 14.00 -2.28 4.34
N LEU A 65 13.92 -1.05 3.87
CA LEU A 65 12.68 -0.46 3.38
C LEU A 65 12.63 -0.49 1.85
N ASP A 66 11.59 -1.11 1.29
CA ASP A 66 11.15 -0.88 -0.11
C ASP A 66 9.81 -0.17 -0.09
N TYR A 67 9.58 0.71 -1.07
CA TYR A 67 8.31 1.43 -1.18
C TYR A 67 7.95 1.77 -2.63
N VAL A 68 6.64 1.83 -2.88
CA VAL A 68 6.09 2.30 -4.16
C VAL A 68 4.74 2.95 -3.95
N ILE A 69 4.55 4.13 -4.54
CA ILE A 69 3.26 4.84 -4.56
C ILE A 69 2.84 4.92 -6.04
N TYR A 70 1.73 4.27 -6.37
CA TYR A 70 1.16 4.32 -7.71
C TYR A 70 0.22 5.52 -7.85
N GLU A 71 0.16 6.12 -9.04
CA GLU A 71 -0.86 7.14 -9.33
C GLU A 71 -2.28 6.54 -9.26
N HIS A 72 -2.43 5.32 -9.82
CA HIS A 72 -3.69 4.58 -9.84
C HIS A 72 -3.50 3.13 -9.40
N GLY A 73 -4.17 2.77 -8.31
CA GLY A 73 -4.14 1.41 -7.75
C GLY A 73 -5.35 1.08 -6.88
N THR A 74 -6.13 2.10 -6.50
CA THR A 74 -7.23 2.03 -5.52
C THR A 74 -6.73 1.65 -4.12
N HIS A 75 -7.62 1.56 -3.13
CA HIS A 75 -7.25 1.04 -1.81
C HIS A 75 -6.86 -0.46 -1.86
N PHE A 76 -7.53 -1.23 -2.72
CA PHE A 76 -7.37 -2.67 -2.79
C PHE A 76 -6.29 -3.03 -3.81
N VAL A 77 -5.05 -2.73 -3.43
CA VAL A 77 -3.81 -3.00 -4.17
C VAL A 77 -3.38 -4.48 -4.08
N PHE A 78 -4.32 -5.42 -4.21
CA PHE A 78 -4.00 -6.85 -4.09
C PHE A 78 -3.09 -7.32 -5.23
N PRO A 79 -2.10 -8.19 -4.96
CA PRO A 79 -1.33 -8.86 -6.00
C PRO A 79 -2.24 -9.54 -7.03
N GLU A 80 -1.92 -9.42 -8.31
CA GLU A 80 -2.77 -9.97 -9.39
C GLU A 80 -2.98 -11.49 -9.25
N SER A 81 -1.96 -12.23 -8.79
CA SER A 81 -2.08 -13.68 -8.59
C SER A 81 -2.99 -14.05 -7.41
N MET A 82 -2.98 -13.24 -6.35
CA MET A 82 -3.89 -13.38 -5.22
C MET A 82 -5.34 -13.11 -5.65
N LEU A 83 -5.56 -12.04 -6.44
CA LEU A 83 -6.87 -11.71 -6.98
C LEU A 83 -7.46 -12.83 -7.84
N LYS A 84 -6.63 -13.43 -8.72
CA LYS A 84 -7.03 -14.58 -9.55
C LYS A 84 -7.32 -15.83 -8.73
N THR A 85 -6.66 -16.01 -7.58
CA THR A 85 -6.94 -17.14 -6.68
C THR A 85 -8.27 -16.97 -5.97
N MET A 86 -8.58 -15.75 -5.51
CA MET A 86 -9.85 -15.44 -4.83
C MET A 86 -11.06 -15.45 -5.77
N LEU A 87 -10.89 -15.01 -7.02
CA LEU A 87 -11.94 -14.93 -8.03
C LEU A 87 -11.42 -15.46 -9.37
N PRO A 88 -11.39 -16.79 -9.58
CA PRO A 88 -10.77 -17.39 -10.77
C PRO A 88 -11.47 -17.03 -12.08
N ILE A 89 -12.76 -16.67 -12.04
CA ILE A 89 -13.56 -16.25 -13.20
C ILE A 89 -14.15 -14.87 -12.90
N GLY A 90 -13.91 -13.88 -13.77
CA GLY A 90 -14.57 -12.57 -13.70
C GLY A 90 -13.98 -11.55 -12.73
N SER A 91 -12.77 -11.77 -12.20
CA SER A 91 -12.09 -10.85 -11.26
C SER A 91 -12.00 -9.40 -11.77
N GLY A 92 -11.72 -9.21 -13.06
CA GLY A 92 -11.69 -7.88 -13.69
C GLY A 92 -13.06 -7.19 -13.75
N ILE A 93 -14.16 -7.95 -13.83
CA ILE A 93 -15.53 -7.42 -13.83
C ILE A 93 -15.92 -7.00 -12.40
N PHE A 94 -15.58 -7.82 -11.39
CA PHE A 94 -15.81 -7.49 -9.98
C PHE A 94 -15.07 -6.22 -9.56
N MET A 95 -13.78 -6.09 -9.90
CA MET A 95 -12.99 -4.90 -9.55
C MET A 95 -13.56 -3.63 -10.20
N LYS A 96 -13.99 -3.71 -11.47
CA LYS A 96 -14.70 -2.61 -12.12
C LYS A 96 -16.00 -2.31 -11.40
N LEU A 97 -16.79 -3.30 -11.00
CA LEU A 97 -18.05 -3.05 -10.31
C LEU A 97 -17.85 -2.40 -8.93
N ALA A 98 -16.87 -2.87 -8.15
CA ALA A 98 -16.59 -2.45 -6.78
C ALA A 98 -15.87 -1.09 -6.67
N PHE A 99 -15.01 -0.73 -7.63
CA PHE A 99 -14.17 0.48 -7.53
C PHE A 99 -14.33 1.41 -8.73
N GLN A 100 -14.71 2.67 -8.45
CA GLN A 100 -14.84 3.71 -9.49
C GLN A 100 -13.51 3.98 -10.21
N ALA A 101 -12.40 4.02 -9.47
CA ALA A 101 -11.06 4.19 -10.05
C ALA A 101 -10.67 3.01 -10.97
N ALA A 102 -11.03 1.77 -10.64
CA ALA A 102 -10.83 0.62 -11.52
C ALA A 102 -11.70 0.65 -12.80
N ARG A 103 -12.79 1.44 -12.82
CA ARG A 103 -13.54 1.73 -14.06
C ARG A 103 -12.85 2.79 -14.92
N LYS A 104 -12.25 3.81 -14.28
CA LYS A 104 -11.66 4.97 -14.95
C LYS A 104 -10.23 4.71 -15.46
N TYR A 105 -9.43 3.96 -14.70
CA TYR A 105 -8.03 3.65 -14.97
C TYR A 105 -7.75 2.13 -14.88
N PRO A 106 -8.44 1.29 -15.67
CA PRO A 106 -8.37 -0.16 -15.55
C PRO A 106 -6.99 -0.73 -15.89
N LYS A 107 -6.26 -0.13 -16.84
CA LYS A 107 -4.95 -0.63 -17.30
C LYS A 107 -3.88 -0.33 -16.26
N GLU A 108 -3.89 0.90 -15.76
CA GLU A 108 -2.97 1.41 -14.74
C GLU A 108 -3.13 0.61 -13.44
N CYS A 109 -4.37 0.39 -13.01
CA CYS A 109 -4.65 -0.47 -11.85
C CYS A 109 -4.16 -1.91 -12.06
N GLN A 110 -4.28 -2.46 -13.27
CA GLN A 110 -3.79 -3.81 -13.55
C GLN A 110 -2.25 -3.87 -13.54
N SER A 111 -1.58 -2.90 -14.17
CA SER A 111 -0.13 -2.79 -14.16
C SER A 111 0.40 -2.64 -12.74
N ALA A 112 -0.24 -1.83 -11.89
CA ALA A 112 0.09 -1.73 -10.47
C ALA A 112 -0.01 -3.09 -9.78
N ARG A 113 -1.12 -3.83 -9.94
CA ARG A 113 -1.29 -5.17 -9.35
C ARG A 113 -0.24 -6.19 -9.79
N MET A 114 0.21 -6.12 -11.05
CA MET A 114 1.27 -6.99 -11.56
C MET A 114 2.64 -6.64 -10.96
N ASP A 115 2.97 -5.35 -10.87
CA ASP A 115 4.22 -4.90 -10.25
C ASP A 115 4.27 -5.26 -8.76
N ILE A 116 3.14 -5.08 -8.05
CA ILE A 116 3.00 -5.49 -6.65
C ILE A 116 3.23 -6.99 -6.49
N ASP A 117 2.66 -7.81 -7.37
CA ASP A 117 2.86 -9.27 -7.35
C ASP A 117 4.35 -9.62 -7.45
N GLN A 118 5.08 -8.97 -8.35
CA GLN A 118 6.51 -9.20 -8.51
C GLN A 118 7.31 -8.75 -7.27
N ARG A 119 7.03 -7.55 -6.73
CA ARG A 119 7.72 -7.01 -5.54
C ARG A 119 7.55 -7.92 -4.33
N VAL A 120 6.31 -8.32 -4.06
CA VAL A 120 6.00 -9.20 -2.92
C VAL A 120 6.66 -10.57 -3.09
N ARG A 121 6.58 -11.16 -4.29
CA ARG A 121 7.25 -12.45 -4.58
C ARG A 121 8.76 -12.36 -4.39
N ASN A 122 9.39 -11.29 -4.89
CA ASN A 122 10.83 -11.08 -4.75
C ASN A 122 11.22 -10.93 -3.28
N ALA A 123 10.52 -10.09 -2.52
CA ALA A 123 10.81 -9.90 -1.10
C ALA A 123 10.67 -11.20 -0.30
N VAL A 124 9.62 -11.99 -0.56
CA VAL A 124 9.43 -13.29 0.10
C VAL A 124 10.50 -14.30 -0.32
N ALA A 125 10.88 -14.34 -1.60
CA ALA A 125 11.93 -15.23 -2.08
C ALA A 125 13.30 -14.89 -1.47
N GLU A 126 13.63 -13.60 -1.40
CA GLU A 126 14.84 -13.12 -0.75
C GLU A 126 14.85 -13.48 0.74
N TRP A 127 13.76 -13.21 1.47
CA TRP A 127 13.65 -13.58 2.88
C TRP A 127 13.88 -15.08 3.11
N LYS A 128 13.24 -15.95 2.31
CA LYS A 128 13.45 -17.41 2.38
C LYS A 128 14.88 -17.85 2.05
N SER A 129 15.62 -17.07 1.28
CA SER A 129 17.02 -17.38 0.93
C SER A 129 17.99 -16.99 2.02
N THR A 130 17.69 -15.96 2.83
CA THR A 130 18.52 -15.50 3.94
C THR A 130 18.42 -16.41 5.17
N GLU A 131 17.37 -17.23 5.27
CA GLU A 131 17.21 -18.24 6.34
C GLU A 131 17.87 -19.60 6.02
N ARG A 132 18.60 -19.71 4.91
CA ARG A 132 19.44 -20.88 4.58
C ARG A 132 20.92 -20.56 4.81
#